data_AF-A0A3M2FD29-F1
#
_entry.id   AF-A0A3M2FD29-F1
#
_cell.length_a   1.000
_cell.length_b   1.000
_cell.length_c   1.000
_cell.angle_alpha   90.00
_cell.angle_beta   90.00
_cell.angle_gamma   90.00
#
_symmetry.space_group_name_H-M   'P 1'
#
loop_
_entity.id
_entity.type
_entity.pdbx_description
1 polymer ?
#
loop_
_entity_poly.entity_id
_entity_poly.type
_entity_poly.pdbx_seq_one_letter_code
_entity_poly.pdbx_strand_id
1 'polypeptide(L)'
;MTVTEIRAACAPLMNIIVQEISAYGWLYKMTVRPDEDGSLENREELMKTAAELTQKRKRMTRRLYNELLPGAPEEPTLSALIDLLPARDQSQWKKLQTRLKNTYTLLSRHLITDAHPSINQTSGSVSAPSTEQVYKTALMER
;
A
#
# COMPACT_ATOMS: atom_id res chain seq x y z
N MET A 1 4.07 -8.85 28.19
CA MET A 1 4.31 -9.28 26.80
C MET A 1 5.80 -9.22 26.52
N THR A 2 6.38 -10.29 25.95
CA THR A 2 7.81 -10.42 25.67
C THR A 2 8.17 -9.96 24.26
N VAL A 3 9.45 -9.65 24.00
CA VAL A 3 9.95 -9.29 22.66
C VAL A 3 9.63 -10.37 21.62
N THR A 4 9.69 -11.64 22.03
CA THR A 4 9.32 -12.81 21.21
C THR A 4 7.84 -12.83 20.86
N GLU A 5 6.96 -12.49 21.79
CA GLU A 5 5.51 -12.42 21.56
C GLU A 5 5.16 -11.29 20.58
N ILE A 6 5.79 -10.11 20.72
CA ILE A 6 5.60 -8.98 19.80
C ILE A 6 6.04 -9.38 18.39
N ARG A 7 7.21 -10.00 18.25
CA ARG A 7 7.69 -10.51 16.95
C ARG A 7 6.72 -11.50 16.32
N ALA A 8 6.26 -12.47 17.11
CA ALA A 8 5.33 -13.50 16.63
C ALA A 8 4.00 -12.87 16.19
N ALA A 9 3.48 -11.92 16.95
CA ALA A 9 2.25 -11.19 16.61
C ALA A 9 2.41 -10.34 15.34
N CYS A 10 3.56 -9.72 15.13
CA CYS A 10 3.84 -8.90 13.95
C CYS A 10 4.25 -9.70 12.70
N ALA A 11 4.67 -10.97 12.82
CA ALA A 11 5.13 -11.78 11.68
C ALA A 11 4.07 -11.94 10.56
N PRO A 12 2.78 -12.21 10.85
CA PRO A 12 1.74 -12.22 9.83
C PRO A 12 1.62 -10.88 9.10
N LEU A 13 1.78 -9.75 9.80
CA LEU A 13 1.74 -8.41 9.21
C LEU A 13 2.87 -8.16 8.24
N MET A 14 4.07 -8.63 8.58
CA MET A 14 5.21 -8.57 7.66
C MET A 14 4.93 -9.34 6.37
N ASN A 15 4.37 -10.55 6.47
CA ASN A 15 4.04 -11.36 5.31
C ASN A 15 3.02 -10.67 4.39
N ILE A 16 1.96 -10.08 4.96
CA ILE A 16 0.98 -9.34 4.16
C ILE A 16 1.62 -8.15 3.44
N ILE A 17 2.47 -7.38 4.12
CA ILE A 17 3.14 -6.24 3.47
C ILE A 17 4.01 -6.71 2.31
N VAL A 18 4.73 -7.83 2.45
CA VAL A 18 5.54 -8.41 1.36
C VAL A 18 4.67 -8.85 0.18
N GLN A 19 3.55 -9.52 0.45
CA GLN A 19 2.60 -9.93 -0.58
C GLN A 19 1.99 -8.72 -1.29
N GLU A 20 1.63 -7.68 -0.54
CA GLU A 20 1.07 -6.43 -1.06
C GLU A 20 2.06 -5.69 -1.96
N ILE A 21 3.33 -5.56 -1.54
CA ILE A 21 4.41 -4.99 -2.37
C ILE A 21 4.54 -5.80 -3.67
N SER A 22 4.47 -7.12 -3.59
CA SER A 22 4.62 -7.99 -4.75
C SER A 22 3.44 -7.82 -5.70
N ALA A 23 2.21 -7.84 -5.21
CA ALA A 23 0.99 -7.66 -6.00
C ALA A 23 0.99 -6.30 -6.73
N TYR A 24 1.33 -5.22 -6.04
CA TYR A 24 1.45 -3.91 -6.67
C TYR A 24 2.64 -3.78 -7.62
N GLY A 25 3.75 -4.47 -7.35
CA GLY A 25 4.88 -4.56 -8.28
C GLY A 25 4.52 -5.28 -9.58
N TRP A 26 3.75 -6.35 -9.50
CA TRP A 26 3.20 -7.04 -10.68
C TRP A 26 2.21 -6.18 -11.45
N LEU A 27 1.28 -5.53 -10.74
CA LEU A 27 0.33 -4.60 -11.34
C LEU A 27 1.04 -3.45 -12.08
N TYR A 28 2.11 -2.92 -11.48
CA TYR A 28 2.95 -1.90 -12.11
C TYR A 28 3.57 -2.41 -13.42
N LYS A 29 4.19 -3.61 -13.40
CA LYS A 29 4.77 -4.21 -14.61
C LYS A 29 3.75 -4.36 -15.73
N MET A 30 2.56 -4.89 -15.42
CA MET A 30 1.47 -5.05 -16.39
C MET A 30 0.90 -3.70 -16.88
N THR A 31 1.00 -2.64 -16.08
CA THR A 31 0.56 -1.29 -16.49
C THR A 31 1.58 -0.66 -17.44
N VAL A 32 2.88 -0.81 -17.17
CA VAL A 32 3.95 -0.19 -18.00
C VAL A 32 4.29 -1.02 -19.23
N ARG A 33 4.05 -2.34 -19.20
CA ARG A 33 4.33 -3.28 -20.29
C ARG A 33 3.15 -4.24 -20.49
N PRO A 34 2.01 -3.75 -21.01
CA PRO A 34 0.80 -4.57 -21.16
C PRO A 34 1.00 -5.74 -22.14
N ASP A 35 1.92 -5.61 -23.09
CA ASP A 35 2.10 -6.58 -24.19
C ASP A 35 3.03 -7.77 -23.82
N GLU A 36 3.73 -7.72 -22.68
CA GLU A 36 4.73 -8.74 -22.32
C GLU A 36 4.21 -9.84 -21.37
N ASP A 37 3.19 -9.59 -20.52
CA ASP A 37 3.00 -10.43 -19.33
C ASP A 37 1.54 -10.74 -18.88
N GLY A 38 0.46 -10.26 -19.51
CA GLY A 38 -0.89 -10.68 -19.05
C GLY A 38 -2.11 -10.11 -19.75
N SER A 39 -3.20 -10.89 -19.76
CA SER A 39 -4.53 -10.45 -20.20
C SER A 39 -5.11 -9.38 -19.27
N LEU A 40 -6.07 -8.58 -19.77
CA LEU A 40 -6.84 -7.62 -18.97
C LEU A 40 -7.49 -8.25 -17.73
N GLU A 41 -7.91 -9.52 -17.83
CA GLU A 41 -8.48 -10.31 -16.74
C GLU A 41 -7.48 -10.55 -15.61
N ASN A 42 -6.22 -10.90 -15.95
CA ASN A 42 -5.15 -11.05 -14.96
C ASN A 42 -4.85 -9.73 -14.22
N ARG A 43 -4.97 -8.59 -14.93
CA ARG A 43 -4.77 -7.26 -14.34
C ARG A 43 -5.88 -6.91 -13.35
N GLU A 44 -7.14 -7.18 -13.68
CA GLU A 44 -8.28 -6.92 -12.79
C GLU A 44 -8.22 -7.79 -11.53
N GLU A 45 -7.89 -9.07 -11.67
CA GLU A 45 -7.70 -9.99 -10.54
C GLU A 45 -6.55 -9.52 -9.61
N LEU A 46 -5.43 -9.06 -10.19
CA LEU A 46 -4.32 -8.49 -9.43
C LEU A 46 -4.69 -7.20 -8.71
N MET A 47 -5.47 -6.31 -9.32
CA MET A 47 -5.98 -5.11 -8.67
C MET A 47 -6.85 -5.45 -7.45
N LYS A 48 -7.76 -6.41 -7.62
CA LYS A 48 -8.61 -6.90 -6.52
C LYS A 48 -7.77 -7.50 -5.39
N THR A 49 -6.82 -8.37 -5.73
CA THR A 49 -5.91 -9.00 -4.77
C THR A 49 -5.08 -7.96 -4.01
N ALA A 50 -4.52 -6.96 -4.71
CA ALA A 50 -3.75 -5.90 -4.09
C ALA A 50 -4.61 -5.06 -3.12
N ALA A 51 -5.85 -4.73 -3.51
CA ALA A 51 -6.79 -4.01 -2.66
C ALA A 51 -7.18 -4.82 -1.40
N GLU A 52 -7.42 -6.13 -1.54
CA GLU A 52 -7.70 -7.04 -0.42
C GLU A 52 -6.51 -7.10 0.55
N LEU A 53 -5.28 -7.21 0.04
CA LEU A 53 -4.06 -7.19 0.85
C LEU A 53 -3.90 -5.87 1.61
N THR A 54 -4.18 -4.73 0.96
CA THR A 54 -4.20 -3.41 1.63
C THR A 54 -5.21 -3.34 2.75
N GLN A 55 -6.44 -3.80 2.51
CA GLN A 55 -7.45 -3.83 3.57
C GLN A 55 -7.04 -4.75 4.72
N LYS A 56 -6.51 -5.93 4.41
CA LYS A 56 -6.06 -6.92 5.40
C LYS A 56 -4.91 -6.37 6.24
N ARG A 57 -3.93 -5.69 5.61
CA ARG A 57 -2.85 -4.98 6.31
C ARG A 57 -3.42 -3.90 7.25
N LYS A 58 -4.32 -3.04 6.79
CA LYS A 58 -4.92 -1.96 7.60
C LYS A 58 -5.66 -2.54 8.81
N ARG A 59 -6.51 -3.54 8.61
CA ARG A 59 -7.26 -4.21 9.69
C ARG A 59 -6.32 -4.85 10.72
N MET A 60 -5.29 -5.55 10.26
CA MET A 60 -4.35 -6.20 11.17
C MET A 60 -3.41 -5.21 11.87
N THR A 61 -3.02 -4.13 11.21
CA THR A 61 -2.29 -3.01 11.85
C THR A 61 -3.12 -2.45 12.99
N ARG A 62 -4.41 -2.16 12.74
CA ARG A 62 -5.32 -1.65 13.77
C ARG A 62 -5.53 -2.65 14.91
N ARG A 63 -5.73 -3.93 14.59
CA ARG A 63 -5.88 -4.99 15.58
C ARG A 63 -4.65 -5.10 16.47
N LEU A 64 -3.46 -5.25 15.87
CA LEU A 64 -2.20 -5.37 16.61
C LEU A 64 -1.92 -4.11 17.42
N TYR A 65 -2.17 -2.92 16.87
CA TYR A 65 -1.97 -1.69 17.61
C TYR A 65 -2.83 -1.64 18.87
N ASN A 66 -4.12 -1.99 18.76
CA ASN A 66 -5.03 -2.02 19.91
C ASN A 66 -4.67 -3.12 20.93
N GLU A 67 -4.14 -4.26 20.47
CA GLU A 67 -3.72 -5.38 21.34
C GLU A 67 -2.40 -5.07 22.07
N LEU A 68 -1.44 -4.44 21.37
CA LEU A 68 -0.10 -4.17 21.90
C LEU A 68 0.00 -2.82 22.64
N LEU A 69 -0.85 -1.85 22.29
CA LEU A 69 -0.92 -0.50 22.86
C LEU A 69 -2.37 -0.12 23.21
N PRO A 70 -2.99 -0.79 24.21
CA PRO A 70 -4.36 -0.48 24.60
C PRO A 70 -4.45 0.95 25.16
N GLY A 71 -5.43 1.72 24.68
CA GLY A 71 -5.70 3.08 25.16
C GLY A 71 -4.75 4.15 24.63
N ALA A 72 -3.89 3.84 23.66
CA ALA A 72 -3.09 4.86 22.99
C ALA A 72 -4.00 5.89 22.30
N PRO A 73 -3.78 7.20 22.52
CA PRO A 73 -4.64 8.26 21.97
C PRO A 73 -4.45 8.48 20.47
N GLU A 74 -3.35 7.97 19.92
CA GLU A 74 -2.99 8.14 18.52
C GLU A 74 -3.67 7.11 17.61
N GLU A 75 -3.89 7.52 16.36
CA GLU A 75 -4.46 6.64 15.33
C GLU A 75 -3.54 5.42 15.08
N PRO A 76 -4.09 4.22 14.87
CA PRO A 76 -3.29 3.02 14.62
C PRO A 76 -2.41 3.13 13.38
N THR A 77 -1.11 3.33 13.59
CA THR A 77 -0.14 3.40 12.50
C THR A 77 0.80 2.21 12.46
N LEU A 78 1.24 1.86 11.25
CA LEU A 78 2.31 0.88 11.07
C LEU A 78 3.61 1.37 11.72
N SER A 79 3.89 2.69 11.72
CA SER A 79 5.10 3.24 12.33
C SER A 79 5.15 2.99 13.83
N ALA A 80 4.05 3.24 14.54
CA ALA A 80 3.99 3.01 15.98
C ALA A 80 4.19 1.53 16.33
N LEU A 81 3.65 0.60 15.52
CA LEU A 81 3.94 -0.83 15.69
C LEU A 81 5.41 -1.18 15.48
N ILE A 82 6.08 -0.51 14.55
CA ILE A 82 7.51 -0.73 14.30
C ILE A 82 8.32 -0.32 15.51
N ASP A 83 7.97 0.77 16.18
CA ASP A 83 8.73 1.26 17.33
C ASP A 83 8.64 0.33 18.55
N LEU A 84 7.63 -0.56 18.60
CA LEU A 84 7.52 -1.63 19.61
C LEU A 84 8.45 -2.81 19.37
N LEU A 85 8.97 -2.95 18.14
CA LEU A 85 9.89 -4.02 17.81
C LEU A 85 11.30 -3.72 18.32
N PRO A 86 12.11 -4.74 18.61
CA PRO A 86 13.50 -4.52 18.99
C PRO A 86 14.29 -3.91 17.83
N ALA A 87 15.31 -3.11 18.14
CA ALA A 87 16.07 -2.31 17.18
C ALA A 87 16.55 -3.09 15.94
N ARG A 88 16.95 -4.36 16.12
CA ARG A 88 17.36 -5.25 15.03
C ARG A 88 16.28 -5.41 13.95
N ASP A 89 15.02 -5.51 14.36
CA ASP A 89 13.91 -5.74 13.44
C ASP A 89 13.37 -4.41 12.91
N GLN A 90 13.43 -3.34 13.71
CA GLN A 90 13.00 -2.01 13.27
C GLN A 90 13.63 -1.61 11.94
N SER A 91 14.93 -1.90 11.75
CA SER A 91 15.61 -1.61 10.48
C SER A 91 14.97 -2.34 9.28
N GLN A 92 14.64 -3.63 9.44
CA GLN A 92 14.02 -4.43 8.40
C GLN A 92 12.59 -3.94 8.11
N TRP A 93 11.83 -3.63 9.15
CA TRP A 93 10.48 -3.12 9.03
C TRP A 93 10.41 -1.72 8.41
N LYS A 94 11.32 -0.81 8.78
CA LYS A 94 11.43 0.53 8.17
C LYS A 94 11.74 0.42 6.68
N LYS A 95 12.69 -0.44 6.29
CA LYS A 95 12.96 -0.73 4.87
C LYS A 95 11.72 -1.24 4.14
N LEU A 96 10.97 -2.14 4.77
CA LEU A 96 9.74 -2.70 4.19
C LEU A 96 8.65 -1.64 4.03
N GLN A 97 8.45 -0.78 5.04
CA GLN A 97 7.53 0.35 5.00
C GLN A 97 7.91 1.35 3.89
N THR A 98 9.20 1.66 3.74
CA THR A 98 9.69 2.50 2.63
C THR A 98 9.41 1.85 1.28
N ARG A 99 9.67 0.55 1.11
CA ARG A 99 9.38 -0.17 -0.14
C ARG A 99 7.89 -0.14 -0.47
N LEU A 100 7.02 -0.36 0.52
CA LEU A 100 5.58 -0.26 0.36
C LEU A 100 5.17 1.13 -0.14
N LYS A 101 5.64 2.20 0.53
CA LYS A 101 5.37 3.59 0.13
C LYS A 101 5.85 3.90 -1.29
N ASN A 102 7.05 3.45 -1.65
CA ASN A 102 7.61 3.66 -2.98
C ASN A 102 6.78 2.92 -4.05
N THR A 103 6.36 1.69 -3.76
CA THR A 103 5.54 0.89 -4.70
C THR A 103 4.21 1.58 -5.00
N TYR A 104 3.54 2.08 -3.96
CA TYR A 104 2.32 2.88 -4.15
C TYR A 104 2.56 4.15 -4.95
N THR A 105 3.64 4.88 -4.65
CA THR A 105 3.97 6.14 -5.33
C THR A 105 4.24 5.91 -6.81
N LEU A 106 4.94 4.84 -7.15
CA LEU A 106 5.22 4.46 -8.54
C LEU A 106 3.92 4.10 -9.26
N LEU A 107 3.10 3.24 -8.68
CA LEU A 107 1.84 2.84 -9.29
C LEU A 107 0.88 4.02 -9.45
N SER A 108 0.74 4.88 -8.44
CA SER A 108 -0.16 6.03 -8.51
C SER A 108 0.27 7.03 -9.58
N ARG A 109 1.57 7.25 -9.78
CA ARG A 109 2.07 8.12 -10.85
C ARG A 109 1.69 7.58 -12.22
N HIS A 110 1.84 6.28 -12.44
CA HIS A 110 1.59 5.67 -13.74
C HIS A 110 0.09 5.52 -14.06
N LEU A 111 -0.74 5.18 -13.06
CA LEU A 111 -2.19 5.12 -13.23
C LEU A 111 -2.81 6.50 -13.51
N ILE A 112 -2.23 7.60 -13.00
CA ILE A 112 -2.69 8.97 -13.30
C ILE A 112 -2.34 9.38 -14.74
N THR A 113 -1.18 8.98 -15.25
CA THR A 113 -0.79 9.25 -16.66
C THR A 113 -1.66 8.51 -17.68
N ASP A 114 -2.06 7.27 -17.40
CA ASP A 114 -2.89 6.49 -18.33
C ASP A 114 -4.36 6.94 -18.35
N ALA A 115 -4.84 7.58 -17.29
CA ALA A 115 -6.20 8.16 -17.24
C ALA A 115 -6.32 9.49 -18.01
N HIS A 116 -5.21 10.10 -18.43
CA HIS A 116 -5.19 11.33 -19.21
C HIS A 116 -4.02 11.36 -20.22
N PRO A 117 -4.15 10.68 -21.37
CA PRO A 117 -3.16 10.81 -22.46
C PRO A 117 -3.06 12.22 -23.05
N SER A 118 -3.99 13.13 -22.70
CA SER A 118 -4.05 14.49 -23.27
C SER A 118 -3.38 15.60 -22.45
N ILE A 119 -2.77 15.33 -21.28
CA ILE A 119 -2.10 16.38 -20.49
C ILE A 119 -0.58 16.32 -20.71
N ASN A 120 -0.19 16.39 -21.97
CA ASN A 120 1.17 16.74 -22.37
C ASN A 120 1.11 17.81 -23.45
N GLN A 121 0.44 18.94 -23.13
CA GLN A 121 0.62 20.22 -23.81
C GLN A 121 -0.18 21.31 -23.07
N THR A 122 0.33 21.81 -21.95
CA THR A 122 0.44 23.26 -21.68
C THR A 122 0.97 23.49 -20.27
N SER A 123 2.00 24.32 -20.20
CA SER A 123 2.52 24.95 -18.99
C SER A 123 1.38 25.64 -18.24
N GLY A 124 1.12 25.23 -17.00
CA GLY A 124 0.14 25.89 -16.14
C GLY A 124 -0.07 25.15 -14.84
N SER A 125 0.46 25.70 -13.75
CA SER A 125 0.25 25.24 -12.38
C SER A 125 -1.23 25.09 -12.04
N VAL A 126 -1.73 23.86 -11.96
CA VAL A 126 -3.02 23.53 -11.32
C VAL A 126 -2.78 22.39 -10.36
N SER A 127 -3.06 22.64 -9.08
CA SER A 127 -2.88 21.70 -7.98
C SER A 127 -3.57 20.36 -8.28
N ALA A 128 -2.80 19.28 -8.21
CA ALA A 128 -3.30 17.93 -8.39
C ALA A 128 -4.41 17.63 -7.35
N PRO A 129 -5.55 17.04 -7.77
CA PRO A 129 -6.60 16.64 -6.84
C PRO A 129 -6.08 15.56 -5.88
N SER A 130 -6.53 15.63 -4.63
CA SER A 130 -6.19 14.63 -3.62
C SER A 130 -6.67 13.24 -4.07
N THR A 131 -5.86 12.21 -3.82
CA THR A 131 -6.14 10.79 -4.11
C THR A 131 -7.53 10.35 -3.62
N GLU A 132 -8.06 11.00 -2.58
CA GLU A 132 -9.39 10.73 -2.03
C GLU A 132 -10.53 11.22 -2.95
N GLN A 133 -10.34 12.34 -3.66
CA GLN A 133 -11.32 12.85 -4.62
C GLN A 133 -11.40 11.94 -5.85
N VAL A 134 -10.26 11.51 -6.37
CA VAL A 134 -10.20 10.63 -7.56
C VAL A 134 -10.92 9.30 -7.28
N TYR A 135 -10.74 8.75 -6.07
CA TYR A 135 -11.40 7.50 -5.68
C TYR A 135 -12.92 7.66 -5.48
N LYS A 136 -13.39 8.79 -4.95
CA LYS A 136 -14.84 9.05 -4.80
C LYS A 136 -15.55 9.24 -6.14
N THR A 137 -14.92 9.92 -7.09
CA THR A 137 -15.51 10.13 -8.42
C THR A 137 -15.65 8.82 -9.20
N ALA A 138 -14.65 7.94 -9.14
CA ALA A 138 -14.69 6.65 -9.82
C ALA A 138 -15.77 5.68 -9.26
N LEU A 139 -16.26 5.93 -8.04
CA LEU A 139 -17.30 5.10 -7.40
C LEU A 139 -18.73 5.62 -7.65
N MET A 140 -18.89 6.87 -8.08
CA MET A 140 -20.20 7.48 -8.36
C MET A 140 -20.68 7.28 -9.80
N GLU A 141 -19.82 6.81 -10.71
CA GLU A 141 -20.16 6.55 -12.12
C GLU A 141 -20.60 5.09 -12.41
N ARG A 142 -21.00 4.34 -11.37
CA ARG A 142 -21.71 3.05 -11.50
C ARG A 142 -23.18 3.22 -11.13
#